data_AF-A0A533X0M2-F1
#
_entry.id   AF-A0A533X0M2-F1
#
_cell.length_a   1.000
_cell.length_b   1.000
_cell.length_c   1.000
_cell.angle_alpha   90.00
_cell.angle_beta   90.00
_cell.angle_gamma   90.00
#
_symmetry.space_group_name_H-M   'P 1'
#
loop_
_entity.id
_entity.type
_entity.pdbx_description
1 polymer ?
#
loop_
_entity_poly.entity_id
_entity_poly.type
_entity_poly.pdbx_seq_one_letter_code
_entity_poly.pdbx_strand_id
1 'polypeptide(L)'
;DGIDVVFAATWPKAIHEGNGTAQLFISKHATQPQRDAVIKIFSGQAKGNGPFAIFAASIKYVLEPQFVDIKKKIDGKRSSFSVPGVLDVQIESFKNPVTGEEQDTKLQLPKGFVFQLADACKSKLMKISTPSLNYDDSGKNAFYAKVEYKGP
;
A
#
# COMPACT_ATOMS: atom_id res chain seq x y z
N ASP A 1 13.07 -8.26 -11.81
CA ASP A 1 12.02 -9.00 -11.08
C ASP A 1 12.44 -9.23 -9.64
N GLY A 2 11.48 -9.31 -8.71
CA GLY A 2 11.79 -9.60 -7.30
C GLY A 2 12.16 -8.38 -6.43
N ILE A 3 11.49 -7.25 -6.64
CA ILE A 3 11.63 -6.06 -5.80
C ILE A 3 10.35 -5.85 -5.03
N ASP A 4 10.50 -5.65 -3.73
CA ASP A 4 9.41 -5.22 -2.86
C ASP A 4 9.44 -3.71 -2.70
N VAL A 5 8.24 -3.15 -2.72
CA VAL A 5 7.98 -1.72 -2.55
C VAL A 5 6.81 -1.56 -1.58
N VAL A 6 6.98 -0.73 -0.57
CA VAL A 6 5.88 -0.22 0.26
C VAL A 6 5.67 1.24 -0.09
N PHE A 7 4.45 1.57 -0.47
CA PHE A 7 4.01 2.95 -0.65
C PHE A 7 3.18 3.36 0.55
N ALA A 8 3.78 4.14 1.45
CA ALA A 8 3.09 4.70 2.61
C ALA A 8 2.59 6.10 2.24
N ALA A 9 1.29 6.34 2.40
CA ALA A 9 0.70 7.64 2.11
C ALA A 9 -0.44 7.94 3.10
N THR A 10 -0.61 9.22 3.40
CA THR A 10 -1.69 9.73 4.24
C THR A 10 -2.22 11.05 3.69
N TRP A 11 -3.52 11.27 3.84
CA TRP A 11 -4.19 12.52 3.51
C TRP A 11 -4.95 13.00 4.74
N PRO A 12 -4.99 14.32 5.01
CA PRO A 12 -5.75 14.85 6.14
C PRO A 12 -7.28 14.71 5.97
N LYS A 13 -7.75 14.53 4.72
CA LYS A 13 -9.16 14.39 4.33
C LYS A 13 -9.28 13.41 3.15
N ALA A 14 -10.35 13.52 2.35
CA ALA A 14 -10.51 12.70 1.14
C ALA A 14 -9.35 12.94 0.16
N ILE A 15 -8.91 11.87 -0.51
CA ILE A 15 -7.72 11.89 -1.41
C ILE A 15 -7.81 13.02 -2.46
N HIS A 16 -8.98 13.26 -3.04
CA HIS A 16 -9.17 14.28 -4.07
C HIS A 16 -9.09 15.73 -3.55
N GLU A 17 -9.17 15.95 -2.23
CA GLU A 17 -8.93 17.26 -1.61
C GLU A 17 -7.42 17.58 -1.49
N GLY A 18 -6.55 16.62 -1.82
CA GLY A 18 -5.11 16.82 -1.89
C GLY A 18 -4.44 16.95 -0.52
N ASN A 19 -3.28 17.62 -0.49
CA ASN A 19 -2.42 17.74 0.69
C ASN A 19 -1.91 16.39 1.24
N GLY A 20 -1.81 15.37 0.37
CA GLY A 20 -1.24 14.09 0.75
C GLY A 20 0.25 14.18 1.08
N THR A 21 0.70 13.32 1.99
CA THR A 21 2.12 13.05 2.24
C THR A 21 2.41 11.61 1.90
N ALA A 22 3.50 11.33 1.20
CA ALA A 22 3.86 9.96 0.82
C ALA A 22 5.36 9.69 0.91
N GLN A 23 5.72 8.43 1.16
CA GLN A 23 7.08 7.92 1.15
C GLN A 23 7.13 6.53 0.50
N LEU A 24 8.20 6.28 -0.25
CA LEU A 24 8.52 4.96 -0.79
C LEU A 24 9.56 4.28 0.09
N PHE A 25 9.30 3.03 0.44
CA PHE A 25 10.30 2.11 0.97
C PHE A 25 10.54 1.03 -0.08
N ILE A 26 11.78 0.95 -0.55
CA ILE A 26 12.19 0.10 -1.67
C ILE A 26 13.18 -0.91 -1.13
N SER A 27 13.13 -2.14 -1.63
CA SER A 27 14.08 -3.18 -1.22
C SER A 27 15.53 -2.71 -1.37
N LYS A 28 16.34 -2.89 -0.32
CA LYS A 28 17.74 -2.41 -0.30
C LYS A 28 18.62 -2.99 -1.41
N HIS A 29 18.31 -4.21 -1.87
CA HIS A 29 19.02 -4.89 -2.96
C HIS A 29 18.63 -4.42 -4.36
N ALA A 30 17.68 -3.48 -4.49
CA ALA A 30 17.33 -2.91 -5.79
C ALA A 30 18.54 -2.18 -6.41
N THR A 31 18.84 -2.47 -7.67
CA THR A 31 19.88 -1.79 -8.46
C THR A 31 19.47 -0.37 -8.84
N GLN A 32 20.41 0.48 -9.26
CA GLN A 32 20.07 1.87 -9.64
C GLN A 32 18.96 1.93 -10.73
N PRO A 33 19.05 1.18 -11.85
CA PRO A 33 17.97 1.20 -12.85
C PRO A 33 16.61 0.77 -12.30
N GLN A 34 16.60 -0.16 -11.35
CA GLN A 34 15.39 -0.63 -10.69
C GLN A 34 14.79 0.43 -9.76
N ARG A 35 15.63 1.13 -8.99
CA ARG A 35 15.22 2.24 -8.11
C ARG A 35 14.59 3.36 -8.94
N ASP A 36 15.25 3.75 -10.03
CA ASP A 36 14.75 4.78 -10.93
C ASP A 36 13.41 4.38 -11.56
N ALA A 37 13.27 3.12 -11.96
CA ALA A 37 12.02 2.59 -12.49
C ALA A 37 10.89 2.64 -11.46
N VAL A 38 11.12 2.19 -10.22
CA VAL A 38 10.13 2.24 -9.14
C VAL A 38 9.72 3.69 -8.86
N ILE A 39 10.68 4.60 -8.71
CA ILE A 39 10.40 6.02 -8.46
C ILE A 39 9.57 6.61 -9.60
N LYS A 40 9.93 6.34 -10.86
CA LYS A 40 9.19 6.81 -12.04
C LYS A 40 7.76 6.24 -12.12
N ILE A 41 7.56 4.99 -11.70
CA ILE A 41 6.23 4.36 -11.65
C ILE A 41 5.36 5.04 -10.60
N PHE A 42 5.84 5.11 -9.36
CA PHE A 42 5.05 5.61 -8.23
C PHE A 42 4.90 7.15 -8.23
N SER A 43 5.75 7.89 -8.93
CA SER A 43 5.55 9.32 -9.23
C SER A 43 4.56 9.59 -10.37
N GLY A 44 4.05 8.54 -11.03
CA GLY A 44 3.13 8.65 -12.17
C GLY A 44 3.81 8.99 -13.51
N GLN A 45 5.13 9.18 -13.53
CA GLN A 45 5.88 9.54 -14.74
C GLN A 45 6.08 8.38 -15.72
N ALA A 46 5.82 7.15 -15.29
CA ALA A 46 5.90 5.97 -16.15
C ALA A 46 4.76 5.87 -17.18
N LYS A 47 3.68 6.66 -17.05
CA LYS A 47 2.54 6.73 -18.00
C LYS A 47 1.84 5.37 -18.27
N GLY A 48 1.75 4.51 -17.26
CA GLY A 48 1.03 3.22 -17.34
C GLY A 48 -0.45 3.28 -16.93
N ASN A 49 -1.10 2.13 -16.89
CA ASN A 49 -2.52 2.00 -16.49
C ASN A 49 -2.74 1.91 -14.96
N GLY A 50 -1.68 2.03 -14.16
CA GLY A 50 -1.76 2.02 -12.70
C GLY A 50 -2.26 3.35 -12.11
N PRO A 51 -2.63 3.36 -10.82
CA PRO A 51 -3.27 4.51 -10.17
C PRO A 51 -2.30 5.66 -9.85
N PHE A 52 -1.00 5.48 -10.10
CA PHE A 52 0.05 6.33 -9.55
C PHE A 52 0.02 7.77 -10.05
N ALA A 53 -0.35 8.01 -11.31
CA ALA A 53 -0.51 9.37 -11.82
C ALA A 53 -1.67 10.13 -11.12
N ILE A 54 -2.74 9.41 -10.76
CA ILE A 54 -3.87 9.97 -10.02
C ILE A 54 -3.45 10.31 -8.58
N PHE A 55 -2.76 9.38 -7.91
CA PHE A 55 -2.27 9.64 -6.55
C PHE A 55 -1.24 10.78 -6.52
N ALA A 56 -0.29 10.80 -7.45
CA ALA A 56 0.74 11.83 -7.55
C ALA A 56 0.14 13.24 -7.66
N ALA A 57 -0.97 13.40 -8.39
CA ALA A 57 -1.66 14.69 -8.52
C ALA A 57 -2.27 15.20 -7.20
N SER A 58 -2.46 14.34 -6.19
CA SER A 58 -3.04 14.69 -4.89
C SER A 58 -2.01 14.79 -3.75
N ILE A 59 -0.76 14.39 -4.00
CA ILE A 59 0.31 14.38 -3.00
C ILE A 59 1.05 15.71 -3.07
N LYS A 60 1.07 16.43 -1.95
CA LYS A 60 1.78 17.70 -1.83
C LYS A 60 3.21 17.51 -1.31
N TYR A 61 3.40 16.56 -0.39
CA TYR A 61 4.68 16.31 0.26
C TYR A 61 5.18 14.91 -0.10
N VAL A 62 6.22 14.85 -0.93
CA VAL A 62 6.90 13.60 -1.28
C VAL A 62 8.17 13.53 -0.44
N LEU A 63 8.24 12.55 0.45
CA LEU A 63 9.41 12.29 1.28
C LEU A 63 10.43 11.47 0.50
N GLU A 64 11.72 11.64 0.83
CA GLU A 64 12.80 10.90 0.19
C GLU A 64 12.59 9.38 0.30
N PRO A 65 12.73 8.63 -0.82
CA PRO A 65 12.66 7.19 -0.80
C PRO A 65 13.74 6.57 0.10
N GLN A 66 13.40 5.48 0.79
CA GLN A 66 14.36 4.73 1.60
C GLN A 66 14.61 3.34 1.02
N PHE A 67 15.86 2.89 1.09
CA PHE A 67 16.29 1.56 0.63
C PHE A 67 16.50 0.64 1.84
N VAL A 68 15.55 -0.26 2.09
CA VAL A 68 15.39 -0.95 3.37
C VAL A 68 15.18 -2.46 3.21
N ASP A 69 15.34 -3.20 4.31
CA ASP A 69 14.87 -4.58 4.39
C ASP A 69 13.35 -4.62 4.54
N ILE A 70 12.67 -5.21 3.57
CA ILE A 70 11.23 -5.44 3.62
C ILE A 70 11.01 -6.92 3.91
N LYS A 71 10.37 -7.22 5.04
CA LYS A 71 9.93 -8.57 5.36
C LYS A 71 8.47 -8.69 4.96
N LYS A 72 8.11 -9.73 4.22
CA LYS A 72 6.72 -9.97 3.79
C LYS A 72 6.32 -11.43 3.92
N LYS A 73 5.03 -11.65 4.15
CA LYS A 73 4.34 -12.93 3.99
C LYS A 73 3.06 -12.66 3.20
N ILE A 74 2.96 -13.20 2.01
CA ILE A 74 1.76 -13.07 1.17
C ILE A 74 0.90 -14.32 1.35
N ASP A 75 -0.24 -14.16 2.00
CA ASP A 75 -1.14 -15.23 2.44
C ASP A 75 -2.60 -14.74 2.45
N GLY A 76 -3.04 -14.16 1.33
CA GLY A 76 -4.41 -13.64 1.19
C GLY A 76 -4.77 -12.62 2.27
N LYS A 77 -5.95 -12.79 2.89
CA LYS A 77 -6.43 -11.98 4.02
C LYS A 77 -5.60 -12.13 5.31
N ARG A 78 -4.58 -12.99 5.33
CA ARG A 78 -3.63 -13.19 6.45
C ARG A 78 -2.21 -12.76 6.11
N SER A 79 -2.08 -11.92 5.09
CA SER A 79 -0.78 -11.36 4.68
C SER A 79 -0.21 -10.42 5.74
N SER A 80 1.09 -10.22 5.70
CA SER A 80 1.79 -9.23 6.52
C SER A 80 3.02 -8.70 5.81
N PHE A 81 3.44 -7.49 6.19
CA PHE A 81 4.73 -6.95 5.80
C PHE A 81 5.25 -5.96 6.86
N SER A 82 6.56 -5.81 6.95
CA SER A 82 7.21 -4.88 7.87
C SER A 82 8.50 -4.32 7.29
N VAL A 83 8.84 -3.12 7.75
CA VAL A 83 10.17 -2.53 7.62
C VAL A 83 10.69 -2.34 9.05
N PRO A 84 11.75 -3.07 9.48
CA PRO A 84 12.24 -3.03 10.85
C PRO A 84 12.50 -1.60 11.34
N GLY A 85 11.88 -1.23 12.48
CA GLY A 85 12.01 0.11 13.08
C GLY A 85 11.18 1.21 12.42
N VAL A 86 10.42 0.91 11.36
CA VAL A 86 9.66 1.91 10.60
C VAL A 86 8.16 1.62 10.59
N LEU A 87 7.76 0.42 10.15
CA LEU A 87 6.35 0.03 10.03
C LEU A 87 6.14 -1.47 10.20
N ASP A 88 4.96 -1.85 10.68
CA ASP A 88 4.48 -3.23 10.78
C ASP A 88 2.99 -3.29 10.44
N VAL A 89 2.66 -4.15 9.48
CA VAL A 89 1.30 -4.33 8.96
C VAL A 89 0.97 -5.82 8.92
N GLN A 90 -0.15 -6.17 9.53
CA GLN A 90 -0.72 -7.51 9.52
C GLN A 90 -2.21 -7.38 9.26
N ILE A 91 -2.74 -8.14 8.29
CA ILE A 91 -4.17 -8.18 8.00
C ILE A 91 -4.78 -9.50 8.46
N GLU A 92 -6.08 -9.47 8.76
CA GLU A 92 -6.87 -10.64 9.11
C GLU A 92 -8.29 -10.54 8.52
N SER A 93 -8.95 -11.69 8.34
CA SER A 93 -10.35 -11.76 7.94
C SER A 93 -11.26 -11.02 8.91
N PHE A 94 -12.34 -10.42 8.40
CA PHE A 94 -13.48 -10.06 9.24
C PHE A 94 -14.08 -11.32 9.88
N LYS A 95 -14.76 -11.14 11.00
CA LYS A 95 -15.53 -12.20 11.66
C LYS A 95 -17.00 -11.82 11.69
N ASN A 96 -17.86 -12.82 11.53
CA ASN A 96 -19.28 -12.65 11.79
C ASN A 96 -19.47 -12.29 13.29
N PRO A 97 -20.16 -11.19 13.63
CA PRO A 97 -20.28 -10.73 15.01
C PRO A 97 -21.15 -11.65 15.88
N VAL A 98 -21.95 -12.54 15.29
CA VAL A 98 -22.83 -13.49 15.99
C VAL A 98 -22.15 -14.84 16.15
N THR A 99 -21.62 -15.42 15.06
CA THR A 99 -21.05 -16.79 15.09
C THR A 99 -19.55 -16.81 15.44
N GLY A 100 -18.83 -15.70 15.25
CA GLY A 100 -17.39 -15.62 15.41
C GLY A 100 -16.57 -16.27 14.29
N GLU A 101 -17.22 -16.88 13.30
CA GLU A 101 -16.59 -17.49 12.13
C GLU A 101 -15.99 -16.43 11.20
N GLU A 102 -15.01 -16.85 10.38
CA GLU A 102 -14.47 -15.95 9.36
C GLU A 102 -15.54 -15.57 8.34
N GLN A 103 -15.58 -14.28 8.03
CA GLN A 103 -16.43 -13.75 6.98
C GLN A 103 -15.61 -13.53 5.73
N ASP A 104 -16.01 -14.20 4.65
CA ASP A 104 -15.50 -13.96 3.31
C ASP A 104 -16.35 -12.88 2.63
N THR A 105 -15.71 -11.76 2.31
CA THR A 105 -16.37 -10.65 1.60
C THR A 105 -15.43 -10.17 0.51
N LYS A 106 -15.96 -10.05 -0.71
CA LYS A 106 -15.21 -9.52 -1.85
C LYS A 106 -15.84 -8.21 -2.30
N LEU A 107 -14.99 -7.25 -2.66
CA LEU A 107 -15.39 -6.02 -3.29
C LEU A 107 -15.09 -6.12 -4.79
N GLN A 108 -16.14 -5.97 -5.61
CA GLN A 108 -16.01 -5.91 -7.07
C GLN A 108 -16.25 -4.48 -7.54
N LEU A 109 -15.23 -3.90 -8.17
CA LEU A 109 -15.25 -2.56 -8.75
C LEU A 109 -14.92 -2.69 -10.23
N PRO A 110 -15.90 -2.95 -11.13
CA PRO A 110 -15.62 -3.20 -12.55
C PRO A 110 -14.85 -2.07 -13.24
N LYS A 111 -15.01 -0.83 -12.75
CA LYS A 111 -14.29 0.37 -13.22
C LYS A 111 -13.27 0.90 -12.20
N GLY A 112 -12.89 0.07 -11.23
CA GLY A 112 -11.90 0.43 -10.21
C GLY A 112 -10.52 0.64 -10.81
N PHE A 113 -9.83 1.69 -10.38
CA PHE A 113 -8.52 2.09 -10.92
C PHE A 113 -7.34 1.59 -10.07
N VAL A 114 -7.57 1.23 -8.81
CA VAL A 114 -6.56 0.55 -7.96
C VAL A 114 -6.68 -0.96 -8.13
N PHE A 115 -7.87 -1.52 -7.90
CA PHE A 115 -8.16 -2.94 -8.12
C PHE A 115 -9.58 -3.08 -8.67
N GLN A 116 -9.85 -4.19 -9.35
CA GLN A 116 -11.20 -4.54 -9.82
C GLN A 116 -11.87 -5.59 -8.93
N LEU A 117 -11.07 -6.42 -8.26
CA LEU A 117 -11.54 -7.40 -7.28
C LEU A 117 -10.57 -7.41 -6.10
N ALA A 118 -11.11 -7.32 -4.89
CA ALA A 118 -10.33 -7.40 -3.66
C ALA A 118 -11.08 -8.21 -2.60
N ASP A 119 -10.34 -8.91 -1.74
CA ASP A 119 -10.88 -9.45 -0.50
C ASP A 119 -10.92 -8.32 0.53
N ALA A 120 -12.10 -8.08 1.10
CA ALA A 120 -12.27 -7.17 2.22
C ALA A 120 -11.79 -7.86 3.51
N CYS A 121 -10.94 -7.15 4.25
CA CYS A 121 -10.34 -7.63 5.48
C CYS A 121 -10.13 -6.44 6.43
N LYS A 122 -9.49 -6.67 7.56
CA LYS A 122 -9.11 -5.60 8.48
C LYS A 122 -7.62 -5.66 8.79
N SER A 123 -7.07 -4.52 9.15
CA SER A 123 -5.78 -4.49 9.82
C SER A 123 -5.93 -5.13 11.20
N LYS A 124 -5.15 -6.17 11.48
CA LYS A 124 -4.88 -6.63 12.84
C LYS A 124 -3.88 -5.69 13.51
N LEU A 125 -2.86 -5.31 12.75
CA LEU A 125 -1.85 -4.33 13.09
C LEU A 125 -1.61 -3.46 11.87
N MET A 126 -1.55 -2.14 12.03
CA MET A 126 -1.08 -1.23 11.01
C MET A 126 -0.46 -0.02 11.71
N LYS A 127 0.86 -0.01 11.81
CA LYS A 127 1.61 1.08 12.42
C LYS A 127 2.70 1.56 11.50
N ILE A 128 2.88 2.87 11.45
CA ILE A 128 4.07 3.52 10.93
C ILE A 128 4.55 4.55 11.95
N SER A 129 5.86 4.62 12.16
CA SER A 129 6.47 5.49 13.17
C SER A 129 7.72 6.14 12.61
N THR A 130 7.53 7.13 11.75
CA THR A 130 8.58 8.04 11.28
C THR A 130 8.27 9.47 11.76
N PRO A 131 9.25 10.41 11.72
CA PRO A 131 8.98 11.81 12.08
C PRO A 131 7.87 12.47 11.26
N SER A 132 7.64 12.02 10.02
CA SER A 132 6.68 12.62 9.09
C SER A 132 5.42 11.78 8.86
N LEU A 133 5.45 10.48 9.17
CA LEU A 133 4.32 9.56 9.09
C LEU A 133 4.25 8.79 10.43
N ASN A 134 3.32 9.18 11.30
CA ASN A 134 3.16 8.57 12.61
C ASN A 134 1.69 8.34 12.93
N TYR A 135 1.22 7.10 12.75
CA TYR A 135 -0.17 6.74 13.00
C TYR A 135 -0.32 5.24 13.26
N ASP A 136 -1.42 4.89 13.92
CA ASP A 136 -1.86 3.53 14.21
C ASP A 136 -3.29 3.34 13.69
N ASP A 137 -3.40 2.63 12.56
CA ASP A 137 -4.66 2.27 11.93
C ASP A 137 -4.99 0.79 12.16
N SER A 138 -4.59 0.23 13.30
CA SER A 138 -4.97 -1.14 13.69
C SER A 138 -6.47 -1.25 13.93
N GLY A 139 -7.06 -2.38 13.54
CA GLY A 139 -8.50 -2.66 13.65
C GLY A 139 -9.37 -1.95 12.61
N LYS A 140 -8.77 -1.26 11.63
CA LYS A 140 -9.45 -0.52 10.57
C LYS A 140 -9.62 -1.37 9.30
N ASN A 141 -10.33 -0.82 8.32
CA ASN A 141 -10.57 -1.48 7.04
C ASN A 141 -9.26 -1.69 6.27
N ALA A 142 -9.13 -2.84 5.63
CA ALA A 142 -8.03 -3.17 4.72
C ALA A 142 -8.54 -3.99 3.53
N PHE A 143 -7.79 -3.97 2.44
CA PHE A 143 -8.09 -4.75 1.24
C PHE A 143 -6.87 -5.54 0.81
N TYR A 144 -7.09 -6.79 0.42
CA TYR A 144 -6.09 -7.61 -0.25
C TYR A 144 -6.50 -7.81 -1.71
N ALA A 145 -5.63 -7.47 -2.64
CA ALA A 145 -5.84 -7.68 -4.07
C ALA A 145 -4.54 -8.10 -4.74
N LYS A 146 -4.64 -9.02 -5.70
CA LYS A 146 -3.58 -9.25 -6.69
C LYS A 146 -3.87 -8.35 -7.89
N VAL A 147 -2.94 -7.48 -8.22
CA VAL A 147 -3.09 -6.49 -9.29
C VAL A 147 -1.94 -6.60 -10.28
N GLU A 148 -2.24 -6.32 -11.54
CA GLU A 148 -1.26 -6.21 -12.61
C GLU A 148 -1.41 -4.83 -13.25
N TYR A 149 -0.35 -4.03 -13.19
CA TYR A 149 -0.26 -2.79 -13.94
C TYR A 149 0.77 -2.94 -15.05
N LYS A 150 0.53 -2.24 -16.16
CA LYS A 150 1.39 -2.22 -17.33
C LYS A 150 1.81 -0.79 -17.61
N GLY A 151 3.08 -0.63 -17.98
CA GLY A 151 3.58 0.60 -18.58
C GLY A 151 3.01 0.82 -19.99
N PRO A 152 3.30 1.98 -20.60
CA PRO A 152 2.98 2.26 -21.98
C PRO A 152 3.70 1.30 -22.94
#